data_AF-A0A2K3M6W4-F1
#
_entry.id   AF-A0A2K3M6W4-F1
#
_cell.length_a   1.000
_cell.length_b   1.000
_cell.length_c   1.000
_cell.angle_alpha   90.00
_cell.angle_beta   90.00
_cell.angle_gamma   90.00
#
_symmetry.space_group_name_H-M   'P 1'
#
loop_
_entity.id
_entity.type
_entity.pdbx_description
1 polymer ?
#
loop_
_entity_poly.entity_id
_entity_poly.type
_entity_poly.pdbx_seq_one_letter_code
_entity_poly.pdbx_strand_id
1 'polypeptide(L)'
;KSGASNKVADALSRVPDADSAATSSDSPLLLSLVTTPTFGIVHQLQKENASDPFLLDFHNQHSQGTLELPFTVANGLLLHKGRYVVNSASPICSIIISEFHDTPSGGHAGVKRTLARVAASFYWQGMRKSVENFVASCLVCQQIKYATQVPAGLLQPLPIPEAVWEDITMDFITGLPPSHGSTVIFVVVDRLTKSAHFGALPTAFTASKVAELFVSIVVRHHGFPRSIVSDRDPVFISTFWRKLFELSGTKLAMSSAYHPQTDGQSEVVNRGLEQYLRAFTQQQPSSWLLLLPWAEFHYNTSYHSSLKMSPFQALYGRKPPTVPGYTRGSTSIQTLDEALTNRDELLRQLKQNLLEAQNRMIQKANAHRRDFSFAVGDLVLVRLQPYRQSSVRQHKHHKLSKRYYGPYRVIERIGPVAYKLQLPSESRIHPVFHIAVLKPFRGSNNPPLSDLPSESLNNQPVDQPSAILERRTILIHGVPREQVLIQWKGAPPDEASWEDVDIITACYPNFHLEDKVILEGEGSDTPPISEEATPGPNHENEAA
;
A
#
# COMPACT_ATOMS: atom_id res chain seq x y z
N LYS A 1 7.41 5.55 6.69
CA LYS A 1 6.84 6.87 7.04
C LYS A 1 7.98 7.87 7.00
N SER A 2 7.84 8.95 6.23
CA SER A 2 8.77 10.09 6.22
C SER A 2 8.45 11.04 7.39
N GLY A 3 9.46 11.75 7.91
CA GLY A 3 9.37 12.56 9.14
C GLY A 3 8.76 13.95 8.96
N ALA A 4 7.70 14.10 8.17
CA ALA A 4 7.15 15.41 7.79
C ALA A 4 6.06 15.97 8.73
N SER A 5 5.70 15.26 9.81
CA SER A 5 4.54 15.57 10.65
C SER A 5 4.85 15.95 12.11
N ASN A 6 6.12 16.19 12.48
CA ASN A 6 6.48 16.71 13.80
C ASN A 6 6.64 18.24 13.76
N LYS A 7 5.52 18.96 13.90
CA LYS A 7 5.47 20.40 14.19
C LYS A 7 4.38 20.73 15.21
N VAL A 8 4.56 20.22 16.43
CA VAL A 8 3.91 20.73 17.65
C VAL A 8 5.01 20.88 18.70
N ALA A 9 4.96 21.92 19.53
CA ALA A 9 6.01 22.26 20.47
C ALA A 9 6.08 21.30 21.67
N ASP A 10 7.22 21.32 22.37
CA ASP A 10 7.39 20.67 23.66
C ASP A 10 6.49 21.33 24.71
N ALA A 11 5.81 20.52 25.52
CA ALA A 11 4.85 20.95 26.54
C ALA A 11 5.43 20.91 27.97
N LEU A 12 6.74 20.66 28.14
CA LEU A 12 7.41 20.51 29.44
C LEU A 12 8.14 21.78 29.93
N SER A 13 7.66 22.98 29.58
CA SER A 13 8.21 24.23 30.12
C SER A 13 7.16 25.31 30.37
N ARG A 14 6.36 25.11 31.42
CA ARG A 14 5.71 26.19 32.20
C ARG A 14 5.74 25.84 33.69
N VAL A 15 6.19 26.80 34.50
CA VAL A 15 6.06 26.75 35.96
C VAL A 15 4.59 27.04 36.30
N PRO A 16 3.98 26.37 37.30
CA PRO A 16 2.66 26.74 37.78
C PRO A 16 2.74 28.01 38.62
N ASP A 17 2.25 29.13 38.08
CA ASP A 17 1.89 30.28 38.91
C ASP A 17 0.71 29.91 39.82
N ALA A 18 0.69 30.48 41.02
CA ALA A 18 -0.36 30.26 42.01
C ALA A 18 -1.61 31.12 41.74
N ASP A 19 -2.63 30.94 42.58
CA ASP A 19 -3.80 31.82 42.72
C ASP A 19 -4.77 31.94 41.53
N SER A 20 -5.63 30.93 41.39
CA SER A 20 -7.04 31.11 41.01
C SER A 20 -7.89 30.02 41.65
N ALA A 21 -9.00 30.39 42.29
CA ALA A 21 -9.79 29.47 43.11
C ALA A 21 -10.97 28.81 42.38
N ALA A 22 -11.15 27.52 42.64
CA ALA A 22 -12.41 26.78 42.70
C ALA A 22 -13.51 27.04 41.62
N THR A 23 -13.48 26.24 40.55
CA THR A 23 -14.70 25.66 39.98
C THR A 23 -14.55 24.14 39.89
N SER A 24 -15.41 23.38 40.57
CA SER A 24 -15.28 21.93 40.72
C SER A 24 -16.06 21.15 39.65
N SER A 25 -15.37 20.70 38.60
CA SER A 25 -15.98 19.90 37.51
C SER A 25 -15.26 18.60 37.13
N ASP A 26 -14.00 18.41 37.53
CA ASP A 26 -13.12 17.44 36.84
C ASP A 26 -13.13 16.00 37.42
N SER A 27 -13.97 15.73 38.42
CA SER A 27 -14.08 14.41 39.04
C SER A 27 -14.91 13.31 38.32
N PRO A 28 -15.80 13.55 37.32
CA PRO A 28 -16.70 12.49 36.84
C PRO A 28 -15.97 11.40 36.05
N LEU A 29 -14.90 11.74 35.32
CA LEU A 29 -14.12 10.76 34.55
C LEU A 29 -13.37 9.77 35.47
N LEU A 30 -12.76 10.24 36.57
CA LEU A 30 -12.05 9.38 37.50
C LEU A 30 -12.98 8.42 38.25
N LEU A 31 -14.19 8.88 38.62
CA LEU A 31 -15.21 8.02 39.21
C LEU A 31 -15.77 6.98 38.21
N SER A 32 -15.88 7.33 36.92
CA SER A 32 -16.32 6.40 35.87
C SER A 32 -15.37 5.21 35.61
N LEU A 33 -14.13 5.29 36.11
CA LEU A 33 -13.13 4.20 36.00
C LEU A 33 -13.27 3.17 37.11
N VAL A 34 -14.09 3.41 38.15
CA VAL A 34 -14.40 2.43 39.18
C VAL A 34 -15.43 1.45 38.63
N THR A 35 -14.96 0.36 38.00
CA THR A 35 -15.81 -0.76 37.61
C THR A 35 -16.36 -1.47 38.85
N THR A 36 -17.47 -0.97 39.39
CA THR A 36 -18.29 -1.72 40.34
C THR A 36 -18.70 -3.04 39.69
N PRO A 37 -18.53 -4.20 40.34
CA PRO A 37 -19.05 -5.44 39.80
C PRO A 37 -20.57 -5.31 39.66
N THR A 38 -21.09 -5.47 38.45
CA THR A 38 -22.52 -5.42 38.17
C THR A 38 -23.18 -6.65 38.78
N PHE A 39 -23.56 -6.58 40.06
CA PHE A 39 -24.23 -7.66 40.79
C PHE A 39 -25.44 -8.25 40.03
N GLY A 40 -26.12 -7.41 39.23
CA GLY A 40 -27.17 -7.82 38.30
C GLY A 40 -26.76 -8.88 37.26
N ILE A 41 -25.49 -8.96 36.83
CA ILE A 41 -25.07 -9.98 35.85
C ILE A 41 -25.02 -11.37 36.47
N VAL A 42 -24.60 -11.49 37.74
CA VAL A 42 -24.62 -12.76 38.48
C VAL A 42 -26.06 -13.19 38.75
N HIS A 43 -26.93 -12.24 39.15
CA HIS A 43 -28.36 -12.50 39.35
C HIS A 43 -29.06 -12.91 38.04
N GLN A 44 -28.73 -12.28 36.91
CA GLN A 44 -29.26 -12.66 35.60
C GLN A 44 -28.76 -14.05 35.17
N LEU A 45 -27.51 -14.40 35.44
CA LEU A 45 -26.99 -15.74 35.20
C LEU A 45 -27.66 -16.80 36.09
N GLN A 46 -27.95 -16.49 37.36
CA GLN A 46 -28.72 -17.37 38.25
C GLN A 46 -30.15 -17.57 37.73
N LYS A 47 -30.80 -16.51 37.24
CA LYS A 47 -32.11 -16.58 36.59
C LYS A 47 -32.07 -17.46 35.33
N GLU A 48 -31.10 -17.24 34.44
CA GLU A 48 -30.93 -18.05 33.23
C GLU A 48 -30.65 -19.52 33.57
N ASN A 49 -29.81 -19.81 34.56
CA ASN A 49 -29.55 -21.18 35.04
C ASN A 49 -30.81 -21.88 35.60
N ALA A 50 -31.80 -21.12 36.08
CA ALA A 50 -33.07 -21.64 36.61
C ALA A 50 -34.21 -21.71 35.58
N SER A 51 -34.03 -21.19 34.36
CA SER A 51 -35.11 -21.12 33.34
C SER A 51 -34.72 -21.57 31.93
N ASP A 52 -33.43 -21.54 31.58
CA ASP A 52 -32.94 -21.93 30.26
C ASP A 52 -32.88 -23.46 30.11
N PRO A 53 -33.56 -24.08 29.13
CA PRO A 53 -33.59 -25.54 29.00
C PRO A 53 -32.23 -26.20 28.79
N PHE A 54 -31.27 -25.50 28.15
CA PHE A 54 -29.92 -26.02 27.93
C PHE A 54 -29.10 -26.01 29.22
N LEU A 55 -29.21 -24.96 30.04
CA LEU A 55 -28.56 -24.92 31.36
C LEU A 55 -29.22 -25.89 32.35
N LEU A 56 -30.55 -25.98 32.34
CA LEU A 56 -31.32 -26.90 33.21
C LEU A 56 -30.97 -28.37 32.98
N ASP A 57 -30.65 -28.79 31.75
CA ASP A 57 -30.24 -30.16 31.47
C ASP A 57 -28.95 -30.55 32.25
N PHE A 58 -27.94 -29.67 32.29
CA PHE A 58 -26.74 -29.92 33.10
C PHE A 58 -27.02 -29.91 34.61
N HIS A 59 -27.99 -29.13 35.09
CA HIS A 59 -28.43 -29.19 36.51
C HIS A 59 -29.17 -30.50 36.82
N ASN A 60 -29.92 -31.05 35.86
CA ASN A 60 -30.53 -32.38 35.98
C ASN A 60 -29.47 -33.49 35.99
N GLN A 61 -28.49 -33.45 35.07
CA GLN A 61 -27.34 -34.37 35.10
C GLN A 61 -26.55 -34.26 36.41
N HIS A 62 -26.42 -33.05 36.98
CA HIS A 62 -25.76 -32.86 38.26
C HIS A 62 -26.51 -33.52 39.41
N SER A 63 -27.83 -33.34 39.51
CA SER A 63 -28.65 -33.95 40.57
C SER A 63 -28.75 -35.48 40.45
N GLN A 64 -28.59 -36.03 39.24
CA GLN A 64 -28.51 -37.47 38.96
C GLN A 64 -27.11 -38.06 39.14
N GLY A 65 -26.08 -37.25 39.41
CA GLY A 65 -24.69 -37.69 39.54
C GLY A 65 -24.02 -38.10 38.22
N THR A 66 -24.61 -37.76 37.07
CA THR A 66 -24.14 -38.13 35.73
C THR A 66 -23.36 -37.02 35.02
N LEU A 67 -23.27 -35.81 35.60
CA LEU A 67 -22.53 -34.68 35.03
C LEU A 67 -21.04 -34.98 34.85
N GLU A 68 -20.57 -35.00 33.60
CA GLU A 68 -19.16 -35.24 33.29
C GLU A 68 -18.24 -34.03 33.57
N LEU A 69 -17.03 -34.33 34.07
CA LEU A 69 -15.95 -33.34 34.09
C LEU A 69 -15.61 -32.93 32.65
N PRO A 70 -15.47 -31.63 32.34
CA PRO A 70 -15.02 -30.59 33.27
C PRO A 70 -16.11 -29.56 33.64
N PHE A 71 -17.38 -29.97 33.62
CA PHE A 71 -18.49 -29.18 34.14
C PHE A 71 -18.68 -29.40 35.64
N THR A 72 -19.08 -28.35 36.36
CA THR A 72 -19.47 -28.40 37.78
C THR A 72 -20.60 -27.42 38.04
N VAL A 73 -21.36 -27.60 39.12
CA VAL A 73 -22.37 -26.63 39.58
C VAL A 73 -21.94 -26.08 40.95
N ALA A 74 -22.08 -24.77 41.14
CA ALA A 74 -21.87 -24.11 42.42
C ALA A 74 -22.85 -22.94 42.59
N ASN A 75 -23.50 -22.83 43.76
CA ASN A 75 -24.43 -21.73 44.10
C ASN A 75 -25.53 -21.46 43.04
N GLY A 76 -26.04 -22.53 42.41
CA GLY A 76 -27.05 -22.44 41.34
C GLY A 76 -26.50 -22.03 39.96
N LEU A 77 -25.18 -21.99 39.77
CA LEU A 77 -24.53 -21.61 38.52
C LEU A 77 -23.72 -22.77 37.94
N LEU A 78 -23.94 -23.06 36.65
CA LEU A 78 -23.14 -23.97 35.87
C LEU A 78 -21.77 -23.35 35.55
N LEU A 79 -20.72 -24.11 35.80
CA LEU A 79 -19.32 -23.75 35.58
C LEU A 79 -18.66 -24.75 34.63
N HIS A 80 -17.82 -24.25 33.73
CA HIS A 80 -16.92 -25.07 32.90
C HIS A 80 -15.48 -24.62 33.16
N LYS A 81 -14.67 -25.48 33.79
CA LYS A 81 -13.28 -25.16 34.21
C LYS A 81 -13.18 -23.86 35.03
N GLY A 82 -14.13 -23.65 35.94
CA GLY A 82 -14.19 -22.47 36.83
C GLY A 82 -14.72 -21.17 36.19
N ARG A 83 -15.39 -21.25 35.03
CA ARG A 83 -15.97 -20.11 34.31
C ARG A 83 -17.47 -20.29 34.16
N TYR A 84 -18.25 -19.21 34.32
CA TYR A 84 -19.70 -19.24 34.17
C TYR A 84 -20.08 -19.67 32.76
N VAL A 85 -20.89 -20.72 32.65
CA VAL A 85 -21.45 -21.19 31.39
C VAL A 85 -22.65 -20.32 31.04
N VAL A 86 -22.69 -19.88 29.78
CA VAL A 86 -23.76 -19.06 29.22
C VAL A 86 -24.33 -19.79 28.01
N ASN A 87 -25.65 -19.76 27.81
CA ASN A 87 -26.23 -20.23 26.54
C ASN A 87 -25.80 -19.27 25.42
N SER A 88 -25.22 -19.80 24.34
CA SER A 88 -24.78 -19.00 23.18
C SER A 88 -25.92 -18.27 22.45
N ALA A 89 -27.18 -18.65 22.69
CA ALA A 89 -28.37 -17.94 22.20
C ALA A 89 -28.84 -16.79 23.13
N SER A 90 -28.29 -16.69 24.35
CA SER A 90 -28.70 -15.65 25.31
C SER A 90 -28.20 -14.25 24.90
N PRO A 91 -29.04 -13.20 24.97
CA PRO A 91 -28.61 -11.83 24.69
C PRO A 91 -27.53 -11.32 25.66
N ILE A 92 -27.37 -11.96 26.82
CA ILE A 92 -26.31 -11.61 27.80
C ILE A 92 -24.91 -11.76 27.19
N CYS A 93 -24.72 -12.62 26.19
CA CYS A 93 -23.45 -12.76 25.45
C CYS A 93 -22.98 -11.42 24.85
N SER A 94 -23.89 -10.64 24.25
CA SER A 94 -23.57 -9.33 23.67
C SER A 94 -23.25 -8.28 24.74
N ILE A 95 -23.95 -8.31 25.87
CA ILE A 95 -23.71 -7.44 27.04
C ILE A 95 -22.31 -7.71 27.61
N ILE A 96 -21.96 -8.99 27.80
CA ILE A 96 -20.63 -9.42 28.27
C ILE A 96 -19.54 -8.95 27.30
N ILE A 97 -19.72 -9.10 25.98
CA ILE A 97 -18.69 -8.65 25.02
C ILE A 97 -18.52 -7.13 25.07
N SER A 98 -19.61 -6.37 25.13
CA SER A 98 -19.57 -4.89 25.20
C SER A 98 -18.83 -4.40 26.44
N GLU A 99 -19.13 -4.97 27.62
CA GLU A 99 -18.43 -4.65 28.88
C GLU A 99 -16.90 -4.82 28.77
N PHE A 100 -16.45 -5.91 28.12
CA PHE A 100 -15.03 -6.18 27.89
C PHE A 100 -14.45 -5.59 26.59
N HIS A 101 -15.19 -4.75 25.87
CA HIS A 101 -14.75 -4.13 24.62
C HIS A 101 -14.91 -2.60 24.59
N ASP A 102 -16.11 -2.08 24.82
CA ASP A 102 -16.47 -0.67 24.60
C ASP A 102 -16.19 0.22 25.81
N THR A 103 -16.15 -0.33 27.03
CA THR A 103 -15.87 0.44 28.24
C THR A 103 -14.47 1.08 28.20
N PRO A 104 -14.21 2.15 28.98
CA PRO A 104 -12.85 2.69 29.15
C PRO A 104 -11.85 1.63 29.61
N SER A 105 -12.32 0.63 30.38
CA SER A 105 -11.50 -0.53 30.72
C SER A 105 -11.22 -1.42 29.50
N GLY A 106 -12.23 -1.70 28.66
CA GLY A 106 -12.18 -2.53 27.45
C GLY A 106 -11.29 -1.96 26.35
N GLY A 107 -11.34 -0.64 26.14
CA GLY A 107 -10.43 0.13 25.29
C GLY A 107 -10.49 -0.22 23.80
N HIS A 108 -11.65 -0.64 23.30
CA HIS A 108 -11.90 -1.11 21.93
C HIS A 108 -10.86 -2.11 21.42
N ALA A 109 -10.37 -2.99 22.30
CA ALA A 109 -9.24 -3.85 22.01
C ALA A 109 -9.54 -4.85 20.87
N GLY A 110 -8.54 -5.15 20.03
CA GLY A 110 -8.71 -6.11 18.93
C GLY A 110 -8.99 -7.54 19.44
N VAL A 111 -9.94 -8.24 18.80
CA VAL A 111 -10.45 -9.60 19.05
C VAL A 111 -9.70 -10.42 20.12
N LYS A 112 -8.42 -10.76 19.89
CA LYS A 112 -7.63 -11.61 20.80
C LYS A 112 -7.58 -11.08 22.24
N ARG A 113 -7.58 -9.76 22.45
CA ARG A 113 -7.57 -9.13 23.79
C ARG A 113 -8.95 -9.17 24.44
N THR A 114 -10.01 -8.77 23.75
CA THR A 114 -11.39 -8.86 24.26
C THR A 114 -11.77 -10.31 24.57
N LEU A 115 -11.50 -11.25 23.66
CA LEU A 115 -11.74 -12.69 23.87
C LEU A 115 -10.99 -13.23 25.10
N ALA A 116 -9.75 -12.81 25.33
CA ALA A 116 -8.98 -13.26 26.50
C ALA A 116 -9.54 -12.73 27.84
N ARG A 117 -10.24 -11.59 27.83
CA ARG A 117 -10.89 -11.01 29.02
C ARG A 117 -12.24 -11.67 29.29
N VAL A 118 -13.09 -11.78 28.27
CA VAL A 118 -14.36 -12.52 28.34
C VAL A 118 -14.10 -13.95 28.83
N ALA A 119 -13.13 -14.64 28.22
CA ALA A 119 -12.77 -16.01 28.57
C ALA A 119 -12.01 -16.17 29.90
N ALA A 120 -11.79 -15.10 30.68
CA ALA A 120 -11.27 -15.22 32.04
C ALA A 120 -12.36 -15.71 33.01
N SER A 121 -13.60 -15.23 32.83
CA SER A 121 -14.73 -15.48 33.74
C SER A 121 -15.90 -16.22 33.09
N PHE A 122 -16.02 -16.21 31.76
CA PHE A 122 -17.17 -16.74 31.02
C PHE A 122 -16.79 -17.81 30.00
N TYR A 123 -17.76 -18.63 29.63
CA TYR A 123 -17.65 -19.64 28.59
C TYR A 123 -19.00 -19.87 27.90
N TRP A 124 -19.02 -19.87 26.56
CA TRP A 124 -20.14 -20.36 25.77
C TRP A 124 -19.67 -20.92 24.43
N GLN A 125 -20.50 -21.76 23.82
CA GLN A 125 -20.19 -22.35 22.52
C GLN A 125 -20.14 -21.26 21.45
N GLY A 126 -19.09 -21.26 20.63
CA GLY A 126 -18.92 -20.23 19.60
C GLY A 126 -18.48 -18.84 20.09
N MET A 127 -18.20 -18.63 21.39
CA MET A 127 -17.76 -17.35 21.98
C MET A 127 -16.73 -16.56 21.16
N ARG A 128 -15.79 -17.25 20.51
CA ARG A 128 -14.82 -16.60 19.60
C ARG A 128 -15.50 -15.89 18.42
N LYS A 129 -16.46 -16.54 17.75
CA LYS A 129 -17.20 -15.97 16.60
C LYS A 129 -18.07 -14.79 17.05
N SER A 130 -18.67 -14.87 18.24
CA SER A 130 -19.40 -13.75 18.86
C SER A 130 -18.49 -12.52 19.04
N VAL A 131 -17.29 -12.69 19.61
CA VAL A 131 -16.31 -11.59 19.76
C VAL A 131 -15.75 -11.12 18.41
N GLU A 132 -15.51 -12.01 17.46
CA GLU A 132 -15.02 -11.64 16.12
C GLU A 132 -16.03 -10.78 15.36
N ASN A 133 -17.32 -11.13 15.42
CA ASN A 133 -18.40 -10.33 14.84
C ASN A 133 -18.52 -8.97 15.53
N PHE A 134 -18.58 -8.93 16.87
CA PHE A 134 -18.77 -7.69 17.63
C PHE A 134 -17.65 -6.66 17.39
N VAL A 135 -16.39 -7.11 17.41
CA VAL A 135 -15.23 -6.23 17.18
C VAL A 135 -15.11 -5.80 15.71
N ALA A 136 -15.71 -6.54 14.78
CA ALA A 136 -15.82 -6.16 13.37
C ALA A 136 -16.96 -5.15 13.13
N SER A 137 -18.10 -5.28 13.82
CA SER A 137 -19.24 -4.36 13.69
C SER A 137 -19.10 -3.06 14.50
N CYS A 138 -18.20 -3.01 15.49
CA CYS A 138 -17.96 -1.81 16.30
C CYS A 138 -17.48 -0.63 15.42
N LEU A 139 -18.32 0.40 15.28
CA LEU A 139 -18.06 1.58 14.44
C LEU A 139 -16.76 2.30 14.82
N VAL A 140 -16.51 2.49 16.13
CA VAL A 140 -15.28 3.11 16.66
C VAL A 140 -14.04 2.30 16.25
N CYS A 141 -14.15 0.98 16.18
CA CYS A 141 -13.08 0.12 15.69
C CYS A 141 -12.82 0.29 14.19
N GLN A 142 -13.87 0.43 13.38
CA GLN A 142 -13.75 0.63 11.93
C GLN A 142 -13.12 2.00 11.59
N GLN A 143 -13.49 3.04 12.33
CA GLN A 143 -13.01 4.41 12.10
C GLN A 143 -11.56 4.64 12.55
N ILE A 144 -11.14 4.06 13.68
CA ILE A 144 -9.82 4.36 14.30
C ILE A 144 -8.71 3.41 13.82
N LYS A 145 -9.03 2.18 13.40
CA LYS A 145 -8.02 1.16 13.09
C LYS A 145 -7.58 1.22 11.64
N TYR A 146 -6.27 1.38 11.43
CA TYR A 146 -5.67 1.41 10.09
C TYR A 146 -5.99 0.14 9.28
N ALA A 147 -6.43 0.32 8.04
CA ALA A 147 -6.64 -0.78 7.11
C ALA A 147 -5.32 -1.52 6.83
N THR A 148 -5.35 -2.86 6.86
CA THR A 148 -4.18 -3.72 6.58
C THR A 148 -4.19 -4.33 5.17
N GLN A 149 -5.11 -3.89 4.31
CA GLN A 149 -5.19 -4.36 2.93
C GLN A 149 -4.11 -3.70 2.06
N VAL A 150 -3.78 -4.36 0.94
CA VAL A 150 -2.99 -3.78 -0.16
C VAL A 150 -3.92 -2.81 -0.91
N PRO A 151 -3.43 -1.66 -1.45
CA PRO A 151 -4.26 -0.78 -2.27
C PRO A 151 -4.97 -1.53 -3.40
N ALA A 152 -6.23 -1.19 -3.64
CA ALA A 152 -6.99 -1.68 -4.78
C ALA A 152 -6.56 -0.96 -6.08
N GLY A 153 -6.73 -1.63 -7.20
CA GLY A 153 -6.27 -1.18 -8.53
C GLY A 153 -5.09 -2.01 -9.04
N LEU A 154 -5.21 -2.49 -10.28
CA LEU A 154 -4.08 -3.00 -11.06
C LEU A 154 -3.51 -1.87 -11.91
N LEU A 155 -2.20 -1.89 -12.15
CA LEU A 155 -1.54 -0.97 -13.06
C LEU A 155 -2.11 -1.15 -14.48
N GLN A 156 -2.85 -0.15 -14.96
CA GLN A 156 -3.27 -0.06 -16.35
C GLN A 156 -2.24 0.78 -17.13
N PRO A 157 -1.38 0.17 -17.96
CA PRO A 157 -0.42 0.91 -18.74
C PRO A 157 -1.12 1.70 -19.85
N LEU A 158 -0.73 2.97 -20.01
CA LEU A 158 -1.16 3.79 -21.15
C LEU A 158 -0.71 3.14 -22.49
N PRO A 159 -1.51 3.21 -23.56
CA PRO A 159 -1.19 2.60 -24.86
C PRO A 159 0.15 3.10 -25.41
N ILE A 160 0.89 2.22 -26.08
CA ILE A 160 2.17 2.56 -26.72
C ILE A 160 1.89 3.49 -27.91
N PRO A 161 2.60 4.62 -28.09
CA PRO A 161 2.40 5.49 -29.25
C PRO A 161 2.86 4.83 -30.55
N GLU A 162 2.28 5.24 -31.68
CA GLU A 162 2.61 4.69 -32.99
C GLU A 162 3.74 5.46 -33.69
N ALA A 163 3.84 6.78 -33.44
CA ALA A 163 4.89 7.64 -33.98
C ALA A 163 5.57 8.50 -32.90
N VAL A 164 6.73 9.06 -33.22
CA VAL A 164 7.54 9.89 -32.31
C VAL A 164 6.84 11.22 -32.05
N TRP A 165 6.87 11.69 -30.80
CA TRP A 165 6.28 12.97 -30.36
C TRP A 165 4.76 13.13 -30.54
N GLU A 166 4.02 12.10 -31.00
CA GLU A 166 2.56 12.14 -31.02
C GLU A 166 1.95 12.17 -29.61
N ASP A 167 2.45 11.35 -28.69
CA ASP A 167 1.95 11.30 -27.32
C ASP A 167 3.07 11.60 -26.34
N ILE A 168 2.92 12.63 -25.51
CA ILE A 168 3.98 13.11 -24.62
C ILE A 168 3.53 13.15 -23.15
N THR A 169 4.47 13.12 -22.20
CA THR A 169 4.20 13.47 -20.78
C THR A 169 4.74 14.86 -20.44
N MET A 170 4.14 15.50 -19.43
CA MET A 170 4.53 16.81 -18.91
C MET A 170 4.49 16.85 -17.38
N ASP A 171 5.51 17.46 -16.78
CA ASP A 171 5.68 17.55 -15.33
C ASP A 171 6.52 18.79 -14.93
N PHE A 172 6.51 19.16 -13.64
CA PHE A 172 7.30 20.27 -13.08
C PHE A 172 8.18 19.82 -11.90
N ILE A 173 9.50 19.93 -12.06
CA ILE A 173 10.43 19.83 -10.93
C ILE A 173 10.47 21.20 -10.24
N THR A 174 9.88 21.28 -9.04
CA THR A 174 9.76 22.52 -8.27
C THR A 174 10.69 22.53 -7.04
N GLY A 175 10.85 23.69 -6.39
CA GLY A 175 11.62 23.82 -5.16
C GLY A 175 13.15 23.81 -5.35
N LEU A 176 13.64 24.06 -6.57
CA LEU A 176 15.07 24.16 -6.85
C LEU A 176 15.64 25.49 -6.29
N PRO A 177 16.92 25.52 -5.88
CA PRO A 177 17.57 26.76 -5.45
C PRO A 177 17.59 27.80 -6.59
N PRO A 178 17.43 29.10 -6.32
CA PRO A 178 17.41 30.12 -7.38
C PRO A 178 18.66 30.11 -8.27
N SER A 179 18.45 30.02 -9.59
CA SER A 179 19.49 30.11 -10.62
C SER A 179 19.02 31.08 -11.71
N HIS A 180 19.66 32.26 -11.81
CA HIS A 180 19.27 33.35 -12.71
C HIS A 180 17.76 33.68 -12.70
N GLY A 181 17.14 33.68 -11.50
CA GLY A 181 15.70 33.92 -11.31
C GLY A 181 14.79 32.71 -11.54
N SER A 182 15.31 31.58 -12.02
CA SER A 182 14.57 30.33 -12.17
C SER A 182 14.66 29.44 -10.92
N THR A 183 13.58 28.74 -10.60
CA THR A 183 13.48 27.77 -9.48
C THR A 183 12.68 26.51 -9.83
N VAL A 184 12.21 26.41 -11.08
CA VAL A 184 11.38 25.32 -11.59
C VAL A 184 11.93 24.86 -12.93
N ILE A 185 11.89 23.55 -13.18
CA ILE A 185 12.11 22.96 -14.51
C ILE A 185 10.79 22.39 -15.02
N PHE A 186 10.37 22.83 -16.18
CA PHE A 186 9.32 22.21 -16.98
C PHE A 186 9.93 21.05 -17.78
N VAL A 187 9.42 19.84 -17.54
CA VAL A 187 9.91 18.61 -18.16
C VAL A 187 8.87 18.12 -19.16
N VAL A 188 9.29 17.83 -20.38
CA VAL A 188 8.45 17.23 -21.43
C VAL A 188 9.15 16.01 -22.01
N VAL A 189 8.44 14.88 -22.17
CA VAL A 189 9.02 13.60 -22.59
C VAL A 189 8.16 12.92 -23.66
N ASP A 190 8.76 12.52 -24.79
CA ASP A 190 8.11 11.67 -25.79
C ASP A 190 7.86 10.25 -25.24
N ARG A 191 6.60 9.80 -25.25
CA ARG A 191 6.23 8.48 -24.73
C ARG A 191 6.74 7.33 -25.61
N LEU A 192 7.19 7.57 -26.85
CA LEU A 192 7.80 6.53 -27.68
C LEU A 192 9.31 6.45 -27.45
N THR A 193 10.07 7.44 -27.93
CA THR A 193 11.54 7.46 -27.91
C THR A 193 12.15 7.74 -26.54
N LYS A 194 11.35 8.18 -25.57
CA LYS A 194 11.80 8.76 -24.28
C LYS A 194 12.71 9.97 -24.44
N SER A 195 12.74 10.63 -25.60
CA SER A 195 13.47 11.89 -25.74
C SER A 195 12.79 12.95 -24.90
N ALA A 196 13.57 13.74 -24.16
CA ALA A 196 13.05 14.79 -23.30
C ALA A 196 13.57 16.17 -23.69
N HIS A 197 12.78 17.19 -23.37
CA HIS A 197 13.19 18.60 -23.40
C HIS A 197 12.96 19.22 -22.02
N PHE A 198 13.92 20.05 -21.57
CA PHE A 198 13.92 20.67 -20.25
C PHE A 198 13.92 22.20 -20.37
N GLY A 199 12.82 22.84 -20.01
CA GLY A 199 12.69 24.30 -19.95
C GLY A 199 12.80 24.82 -18.51
N ALA A 200 13.27 26.05 -18.32
CA ALA A 200 13.37 26.67 -17.00
C ALA A 200 12.29 27.74 -16.77
N LEU A 201 11.81 27.84 -15.53
CA LEU A 201 10.79 28.79 -15.11
C LEU A 201 11.12 29.44 -13.75
N PRO A 202 10.69 30.69 -13.50
CA PRO A 202 10.69 31.32 -12.17
C PRO A 202 9.72 30.63 -11.21
N THR A 203 9.73 31.01 -9.92
CA THR A 203 8.81 30.44 -8.92
C THR A 203 7.33 30.71 -9.21
N ALA A 204 7.03 31.83 -9.85
CA ALA A 204 5.69 32.25 -10.23
C ALA A 204 5.62 32.44 -11.74
N PHE A 205 4.83 31.61 -12.42
CA PHE A 205 4.63 31.62 -13.86
C PHE A 205 3.14 31.52 -14.21
N THR A 206 2.78 31.93 -15.42
CA THR A 206 1.41 31.82 -15.95
C THR A 206 1.33 30.75 -17.01
N ALA A 207 0.12 30.23 -17.27
CA ALA A 207 -0.10 29.24 -18.34
C ALA A 207 0.34 29.75 -19.73
N SER A 208 0.26 31.06 -19.99
CA SER A 208 0.84 31.68 -21.20
C SER A 208 2.35 31.51 -21.28
N LYS A 209 3.08 31.72 -20.18
CA LYS A 209 4.54 31.58 -20.16
C LYS A 209 5.00 30.12 -20.29
N VAL A 210 4.22 29.16 -19.77
CA VAL A 210 4.47 27.73 -20.03
C VAL A 210 4.16 27.39 -21.50
N ALA A 211 3.14 27.98 -22.10
CA ALA A 211 2.81 27.76 -23.51
C ALA A 211 3.88 28.35 -24.46
N GLU A 212 4.37 29.56 -24.19
CA GLU A 212 5.51 30.15 -24.89
C GLU A 212 6.76 29.25 -24.80
N LEU A 213 7.07 28.75 -23.59
CA LEU A 213 8.18 27.83 -23.36
C LEU A 213 7.99 26.51 -24.11
N PHE A 214 6.82 25.88 -24.01
CA PHE A 214 6.46 24.66 -24.73
C PHE A 214 6.60 24.82 -26.26
N VAL A 215 6.13 25.95 -26.82
CA VAL A 215 6.31 26.23 -28.24
C VAL A 215 7.79 26.35 -28.61
N SER A 216 8.60 27.01 -27.78
CA SER A 216 10.02 27.21 -28.04
C SER A 216 10.88 25.93 -27.95
N ILE A 217 10.56 24.99 -27.05
CA ILE A 217 11.36 23.78 -26.82
C ILE A 217 10.78 22.50 -27.44
N VAL A 218 9.48 22.46 -27.77
CA VAL A 218 8.83 21.29 -28.37
C VAL A 218 8.28 21.61 -29.76
N VAL A 219 7.31 22.53 -29.87
CA VAL A 219 6.55 22.74 -31.13
C VAL A 219 7.46 23.20 -32.27
N ARG A 220 8.48 24.03 -31.98
CA ARG A 220 9.51 24.45 -32.94
C ARG A 220 10.27 23.28 -33.60
N HIS A 221 10.35 22.12 -32.93
CA HIS A 221 11.10 20.96 -33.41
C HIS A 221 10.20 19.83 -33.93
N HIS A 222 9.06 19.58 -33.27
CA HIS A 222 8.24 18.38 -33.51
C HIS A 222 6.78 18.67 -33.85
N GLY A 223 6.36 19.93 -33.85
CA GLY A 223 4.95 20.32 -34.00
C GLY A 223 4.11 20.13 -32.72
N PHE A 224 2.78 20.20 -32.85
CA PHE A 224 1.86 19.92 -31.75
C PHE A 224 1.62 18.41 -31.63
N PRO A 225 1.63 17.84 -30.41
CA PRO A 225 1.36 16.43 -30.18
C PRO A 225 -0.13 16.11 -30.39
N ARG A 226 -0.41 14.85 -30.68
CA ARG A 226 -1.75 14.24 -30.71
C ARG A 226 -2.35 14.13 -29.31
N SER A 227 -1.56 13.77 -28.30
CA SER A 227 -1.98 13.79 -26.90
C SER A 227 -0.90 14.20 -25.91
N ILE A 228 -1.34 14.73 -24.76
CA ILE A 228 -0.50 15.11 -23.63
C ILE A 228 -1.05 14.42 -22.39
N VAL A 229 -0.19 13.73 -21.65
CA VAL A 229 -0.45 13.24 -20.30
C VAL A 229 0.25 14.18 -19.31
N SER A 230 -0.46 14.64 -18.29
CA SER A 230 0.12 15.46 -17.22
C SER A 230 -0.47 15.11 -15.87
N ASP A 231 0.09 15.69 -14.82
CA ASP A 231 -0.57 15.75 -13.51
C ASP A 231 -1.73 16.77 -13.52
N ARG A 232 -2.21 17.18 -12.33
CA ARG A 232 -3.28 18.17 -12.15
C ARG A 232 -2.77 19.54 -11.68
N ASP A 233 -1.54 19.93 -12.01
CA ASP A 233 -1.03 21.26 -11.73
C ASP A 233 -2.00 22.37 -12.21
N PRO A 234 -2.21 23.45 -11.42
CA PRO A 234 -3.09 24.56 -11.77
C PRO A 234 -2.92 25.14 -13.18
N VAL A 235 -1.72 25.10 -13.78
CA VAL A 235 -1.49 25.50 -15.17
C VAL A 235 -2.14 24.52 -16.16
N PHE A 236 -1.91 23.22 -16.00
CA PHE A 236 -2.44 22.21 -16.94
C PHE A 236 -3.97 22.12 -16.87
N ILE A 237 -4.56 22.36 -15.69
CA ILE A 237 -6.02 22.45 -15.51
C ILE A 237 -6.61 23.86 -15.77
N SER A 238 -5.82 24.83 -16.24
CA SER A 238 -6.32 26.18 -16.51
C SER A 238 -7.24 26.24 -17.74
N THR A 239 -8.14 27.23 -17.77
CA THR A 239 -9.01 27.50 -18.92
C THR A 239 -8.21 27.84 -20.18
N PHE A 240 -7.15 28.63 -20.03
CA PHE A 240 -6.22 28.98 -21.09
C PHE A 240 -5.54 27.73 -21.69
N TRP A 241 -4.97 26.87 -20.84
CA TRP A 241 -4.25 25.68 -21.30
C TRP A 241 -5.19 24.70 -22.02
N ARG A 242 -6.37 24.43 -21.44
CA ARG A 242 -7.39 23.61 -22.12
C ARG A 242 -7.78 24.18 -23.48
N LYS A 243 -8.06 25.48 -23.60
CA LYS A 243 -8.47 26.09 -24.88
C LYS A 243 -7.35 26.17 -25.90
N LEU A 244 -6.10 26.36 -25.49
CA LEU A 244 -4.95 26.30 -26.39
C LEU A 244 -4.85 24.93 -27.07
N PHE A 245 -4.89 23.85 -26.30
CA PHE A 245 -4.72 22.49 -26.83
C PHE A 245 -5.98 21.92 -27.50
N GLU A 246 -7.17 22.37 -27.09
CA GLU A 246 -8.43 22.14 -27.83
C GLU A 246 -8.35 22.71 -29.25
N LEU A 247 -7.84 23.95 -29.40
CA LEU A 247 -7.68 24.61 -30.69
C LEU A 247 -6.50 24.08 -31.53
N SER A 248 -5.49 23.44 -30.92
CA SER A 248 -4.42 22.73 -31.64
C SER A 248 -4.78 21.28 -32.01
N GLY A 249 -5.98 20.80 -31.65
CA GLY A 249 -6.41 19.41 -31.89
C GLY A 249 -5.79 18.36 -30.95
N THR A 250 -5.10 18.80 -29.89
CA THR A 250 -4.35 17.97 -28.96
C THR A 250 -5.23 17.48 -27.80
N LYS A 251 -5.23 16.16 -27.55
CA LYS A 251 -6.01 15.56 -26.45
C LYS A 251 -5.27 15.62 -25.12
N LEU A 252 -5.81 16.35 -24.15
CA LEU A 252 -5.27 16.42 -22.77
C LEU A 252 -5.81 15.26 -21.91
N ALA A 253 -4.92 14.51 -21.25
CA ALA A 253 -5.24 13.39 -20.38
C ALA A 253 -4.61 13.59 -18.98
N MET A 254 -5.42 14.04 -18.02
CA MET A 254 -4.97 14.31 -16.65
C MET A 254 -4.86 13.00 -15.84
N SER A 255 -3.71 12.75 -15.21
CA SER A 255 -3.57 11.68 -14.22
C SER A 255 -4.50 11.91 -13.02
N SER A 256 -4.75 10.89 -12.20
CA SER A 256 -5.61 11.02 -11.01
C SER A 256 -4.79 11.32 -9.77
N ALA A 257 -5.29 12.22 -8.91
CA ALA A 257 -4.60 12.68 -7.70
C ALA A 257 -4.26 11.58 -6.66
N TYR A 258 -4.73 10.35 -6.89
CA TYR A 258 -4.47 9.19 -6.04
C TYR A 258 -3.93 7.95 -6.79
N HIS A 259 -3.57 8.08 -8.08
CA HIS A 259 -2.79 7.07 -8.82
C HIS A 259 -1.58 7.72 -9.55
N PRO A 260 -0.44 7.92 -8.85
CA PRO A 260 0.82 8.33 -9.49
C PRO A 260 1.34 7.35 -10.55
N GLN A 261 0.83 6.11 -10.53
CA GLN A 261 1.24 5.01 -11.41
C GLN A 261 1.05 5.30 -12.91
N THR A 262 0.12 6.20 -13.29
CA THR A 262 -0.12 6.56 -14.68
C THR A 262 1.04 7.33 -15.31
N ASP A 263 1.83 8.07 -14.52
CA ASP A 263 3.01 8.81 -14.99
C ASP A 263 4.32 8.40 -14.28
N GLY A 264 4.51 7.09 -14.12
CA GLY A 264 5.80 6.53 -13.73
C GLY A 264 6.92 6.72 -14.77
N GLN A 265 6.71 7.51 -15.84
CA GLN A 265 7.74 7.88 -16.80
C GLN A 265 8.38 9.21 -16.39
N SER A 266 7.60 10.27 -16.17
CA SER A 266 8.13 11.55 -15.69
C SER A 266 8.86 11.40 -14.35
N GLU A 267 8.36 10.60 -13.41
CA GLU A 267 9.06 10.32 -12.13
C GLU A 267 10.49 9.77 -12.34
N VAL A 268 10.68 8.91 -13.35
CA VAL A 268 11.99 8.32 -13.68
C VAL A 268 12.91 9.34 -14.34
N VAL A 269 12.37 10.22 -15.20
CA VAL A 269 13.11 11.32 -15.83
C VAL A 269 13.55 12.34 -14.79
N ASN A 270 12.62 12.82 -13.96
CA ASN A 270 12.90 13.81 -12.91
C ASN A 270 13.94 13.31 -11.93
N ARG A 271 13.83 12.06 -11.46
CA ARG A 271 14.83 11.45 -10.57
C ARG A 271 16.21 11.37 -11.22
N GLY A 272 16.28 11.10 -12.52
CA GLY A 272 17.54 11.12 -13.29
C GLY A 272 18.13 12.52 -13.41
N LEU A 273 17.30 13.51 -13.79
CA LEU A 273 17.69 14.92 -13.93
C LEU A 273 18.14 15.53 -12.60
N GLU A 274 17.38 15.31 -11.51
CA GLU A 274 17.80 15.72 -10.17
C GLU A 274 19.10 15.04 -9.73
N GLN A 275 19.32 13.77 -10.07
CA GLN A 275 20.56 13.07 -9.74
C GLN A 275 21.75 13.64 -10.51
N TYR A 276 21.57 13.97 -11.80
CA TYR A 276 22.56 14.67 -12.60
C TYR A 276 22.90 16.03 -12.00
N LEU A 277 21.90 16.90 -11.81
CA LEU A 277 22.13 18.25 -11.27
C LEU A 277 22.80 18.18 -9.89
N ARG A 278 22.35 17.31 -8.98
CA ARG A 278 22.98 17.12 -7.65
C ARG A 278 24.45 16.69 -7.70
N ALA A 279 24.89 15.97 -8.74
CA ALA A 279 26.29 15.55 -8.87
C ALA A 279 27.22 16.70 -9.29
N PHE A 280 26.72 17.63 -10.13
CA PHE A 280 27.50 18.73 -10.69
C PHE A 280 27.38 20.04 -9.89
N THR A 281 26.23 20.31 -9.24
CA THR A 281 25.98 21.59 -8.54
C THR A 281 26.21 21.54 -7.02
N GLN A 282 26.73 20.43 -6.48
CA GLN A 282 26.90 20.24 -5.02
C GLN A 282 27.65 21.40 -4.33
N GLN A 283 28.64 22.00 -5.00
CA GLN A 283 29.45 23.11 -4.47
C GLN A 283 28.86 24.51 -4.77
N GLN A 284 28.02 24.62 -5.80
CA GLN A 284 27.36 25.87 -6.20
C GLN A 284 25.94 25.58 -6.69
N PRO A 285 24.96 25.41 -5.78
CA PRO A 285 23.62 24.95 -6.15
C PRO A 285 22.89 25.89 -7.13
N SER A 286 23.24 27.18 -7.14
CA SER A 286 22.68 28.21 -8.02
C SER A 286 23.20 28.20 -9.46
N SER A 287 24.09 27.28 -9.86
CA SER A 287 24.57 27.16 -11.25
C SER A 287 23.74 26.21 -12.14
N TRP A 288 22.69 25.57 -11.59
CA TRP A 288 21.98 24.48 -12.28
C TRP A 288 21.41 24.85 -13.66
N LEU A 289 20.97 26.10 -13.87
CA LEU A 289 20.43 26.53 -15.16
C LEU A 289 21.45 26.43 -16.30
N LEU A 290 22.72 26.76 -16.02
CA LEU A 290 23.82 26.68 -16.98
C LEU A 290 24.13 25.24 -17.39
N LEU A 291 23.71 24.27 -16.57
CA LEU A 291 23.88 22.84 -16.82
C LEU A 291 22.63 22.18 -17.42
N LEU A 292 21.49 22.87 -17.51
CA LEU A 292 20.24 22.28 -18.01
C LEU A 292 20.35 21.75 -19.46
N PRO A 293 20.99 22.47 -20.42
CA PRO A 293 21.20 21.93 -21.78
C PRO A 293 22.15 20.71 -21.80
N TRP A 294 23.14 20.69 -20.91
CA TRP A 294 24.06 19.56 -20.75
C TRP A 294 23.39 18.35 -20.09
N ALA A 295 22.43 18.58 -19.19
CA ALA A 295 21.60 17.54 -18.60
C ALA A 295 20.65 16.93 -19.64
N GLU A 296 20.02 17.76 -20.48
CA GLU A 296 19.19 17.31 -21.61
C GLU A 296 20.00 16.48 -22.61
N PHE A 297 21.17 16.98 -23.03
CA PHE A 297 22.06 16.24 -23.92
C PHE A 297 22.55 14.93 -23.29
N HIS A 298 22.96 14.95 -22.01
CA HIS A 298 23.39 13.75 -21.30
C HIS A 298 22.27 12.71 -21.20
N TYR A 299 21.05 13.13 -20.82
CA TYR A 299 19.88 12.25 -20.74
C TYR A 299 19.55 11.64 -22.10
N ASN A 300 19.37 12.47 -23.13
CA ASN A 300 18.98 12.01 -24.47
C ASN A 300 20.06 11.12 -25.13
N THR A 301 21.34 11.31 -24.81
CA THR A 301 22.42 10.46 -25.37
C THR A 301 22.74 9.22 -24.52
N SER A 302 22.23 9.10 -23.30
CA SER A 302 22.46 7.96 -22.40
C SER A 302 21.64 6.71 -22.76
N TYR A 303 22.14 5.53 -22.38
CA TYR A 303 21.50 4.24 -22.69
C TYR A 303 20.27 3.99 -21.80
N HIS A 304 19.10 3.76 -22.42
CA HIS A 304 17.86 3.45 -21.71
C HIS A 304 17.56 1.94 -21.75
N SER A 305 17.42 1.35 -20.55
CA SER A 305 17.25 -0.10 -20.37
C SER A 305 15.94 -0.66 -20.91
N SER A 306 14.92 0.20 -21.10
CA SER A 306 13.64 -0.12 -21.74
C SER A 306 13.73 -0.09 -23.28
N LEU A 307 14.47 0.87 -23.86
CA LEU A 307 14.65 1.02 -25.31
C LEU A 307 15.73 0.11 -25.90
N LYS A 308 16.67 -0.36 -25.07
CA LYS A 308 17.93 -1.02 -25.46
C LYS A 308 18.87 -0.14 -26.32
N MET A 309 18.62 1.17 -26.37
CA MET A 309 19.41 2.20 -27.04
C MET A 309 19.25 3.53 -26.29
N SER A 310 19.85 4.62 -26.78
CA SER A 310 19.59 5.97 -26.24
C SER A 310 18.36 6.63 -26.87
N PRO A 311 17.67 7.55 -26.17
CA PRO A 311 16.57 8.33 -26.75
C PRO A 311 16.93 9.03 -28.07
N PHE A 312 18.15 9.59 -28.16
CA PHE A 312 18.71 10.17 -29.38
C PHE A 312 18.75 9.16 -30.53
N GLN A 313 19.15 7.91 -30.27
CA GLN A 313 19.18 6.87 -31.30
C GLN A 313 17.77 6.42 -31.71
N ALA A 314 16.82 6.38 -30.77
CA ALA A 314 15.42 6.09 -31.06
C ALA A 314 14.75 7.20 -31.89
N LEU A 315 15.08 8.47 -31.63
CA LEU A 315 14.51 9.63 -32.34
C LEU A 315 15.14 9.88 -33.72
N TYR A 316 16.47 9.80 -33.84
CA TYR A 316 17.19 10.16 -35.06
C TYR A 316 17.68 8.97 -35.90
N GLY A 317 17.35 7.73 -35.51
CA GLY A 317 17.77 6.49 -36.18
C GLY A 317 19.29 6.22 -36.19
N ARG A 318 20.10 7.10 -35.56
CA ARG A 318 21.56 7.09 -35.60
C ARG A 318 22.15 7.27 -34.21
N LYS A 319 23.34 6.70 -33.97
CA LYS A 319 24.04 6.88 -32.69
C LYS A 319 24.34 8.37 -32.42
N PRO A 320 24.36 8.80 -31.15
CA PRO A 320 24.76 10.16 -30.79
C PRO A 320 26.21 10.45 -31.21
N PRO A 321 26.56 11.72 -31.53
CA PRO A 321 27.92 12.08 -31.91
C PRO A 321 28.92 11.74 -30.80
N THR A 322 30.02 11.07 -31.16
CA THR A 322 31.13 10.84 -30.24
C THR A 322 31.79 12.17 -29.90
N VAL A 323 31.79 12.57 -28.63
CA VAL A 323 32.53 13.76 -28.20
C VAL A 323 34.04 13.43 -28.25
N PRO A 324 34.85 14.11 -29.08
CA PRO A 324 36.27 13.81 -29.15
C PRO A 324 36.98 14.08 -27.81
N GLY A 325 38.08 13.36 -27.59
CA GLY A 325 39.04 13.72 -26.55
C GLY A 325 39.72 15.03 -26.91
N TYR A 326 39.93 15.91 -25.93
CA TYR A 326 40.72 17.12 -26.12
C TYR A 326 42.18 16.83 -25.71
N THR A 327 43.13 17.25 -26.55
CA THR A 327 44.56 17.19 -26.21
C THR A 327 45.01 18.58 -25.78
N ARG A 328 45.53 18.72 -24.55
CA ARG A 328 46.02 20.00 -24.05
C ARG A 328 47.09 20.59 -24.98
N GLY A 329 47.00 21.88 -25.26
CA GLY A 329 47.84 22.60 -26.22
C GLY A 329 47.48 22.37 -27.70
N SER A 330 46.38 21.67 -28.03
CA SER A 330 45.93 21.50 -29.42
C SER A 330 45.16 22.70 -30.00
N THR A 331 44.97 23.77 -29.22
CA THR A 331 44.54 25.08 -29.69
C THR A 331 45.53 26.16 -29.28
N SER A 332 45.70 27.19 -30.12
CA SER A 332 46.46 28.40 -29.81
C SER A 332 45.69 29.41 -28.96
N ILE A 333 44.38 29.18 -28.74
CA ILE A 333 43.51 30.08 -27.96
C ILE A 333 43.57 29.65 -26.48
N GLN A 334 44.40 30.32 -25.68
CA GLN A 334 44.64 29.98 -24.27
C GLN A 334 43.34 29.77 -23.46
N THR A 335 42.36 30.68 -23.59
CA THR A 335 41.08 30.58 -22.86
C THR A 335 40.27 29.34 -23.24
N LEU A 336 40.47 28.79 -24.44
CA LEU A 336 39.84 27.55 -24.89
C LEU A 336 40.62 26.31 -24.40
N ASP A 337 41.96 26.36 -24.35
CA ASP A 337 42.77 25.31 -23.72
C ASP A 337 42.45 25.18 -22.22
N GLU A 338 42.31 26.31 -21.52
CA GLU A 338 41.91 26.37 -20.11
C GLU A 338 40.48 25.85 -19.91
N ALA A 339 39.51 26.31 -20.70
CA ALA A 339 38.12 25.86 -20.62
C ALA A 339 37.95 24.36 -20.91
N LEU A 340 38.72 23.80 -21.86
CA LEU A 340 38.67 22.38 -22.18
C LEU A 340 39.50 21.53 -21.19
N THR A 341 40.57 22.05 -20.62
CA THR A 341 41.31 21.38 -19.52
C THR A 341 40.46 21.27 -18.25
N ASN A 342 39.61 22.27 -17.98
CA ASN A 342 38.64 22.23 -16.87
C ASN A 342 37.63 21.06 -16.98
N ARG A 343 37.41 20.47 -18.16
CA ARG A 343 36.55 19.28 -18.34
C ARG A 343 37.09 18.06 -17.60
N ASP A 344 38.40 17.82 -17.66
CA ASP A 344 39.01 16.64 -17.02
C ASP A 344 39.14 16.83 -15.50
N GLU A 345 39.36 18.06 -15.05
CA GLU A 345 39.28 18.42 -13.63
C GLU A 345 37.85 18.27 -13.09
N LEU A 346 36.82 18.69 -13.85
CA LEU A 346 35.42 18.43 -13.50
C LEU A 346 35.11 16.93 -13.44
N LEU A 347 35.62 16.12 -14.39
CA LEU A 347 35.48 14.67 -14.36
C LEU A 347 36.22 14.02 -13.16
N ARG A 348 37.34 14.60 -12.71
CA ARG A 348 38.03 14.19 -11.49
C ARG A 348 37.19 14.50 -10.24
N GLN A 349 36.65 15.71 -10.14
CA GLN A 349 35.78 16.13 -9.05
C GLN A 349 34.47 15.32 -8.99
N LEU A 350 33.85 15.01 -10.13
CA LEU A 350 32.65 14.16 -10.20
C LEU A 350 32.90 12.74 -9.68
N LYS A 351 34.02 12.12 -10.07
CA LYS A 351 34.44 10.81 -9.54
C LYS A 351 34.62 10.86 -8.02
N GLN A 352 35.21 11.94 -7.49
CA GLN A 352 35.37 12.14 -6.06
C GLN A 352 34.02 12.34 -5.34
N ASN A 353 33.15 13.23 -5.83
CA ASN A 353 31.80 13.47 -5.28
C ASN A 353 30.98 12.17 -5.21
N LEU A 354 31.02 11.34 -6.27
CA LEU A 354 30.34 10.05 -6.32
C LEU A 354 30.91 9.06 -5.30
N LEU A 355 32.23 8.98 -5.16
CA LEU A 355 32.89 8.11 -4.17
C LEU A 355 32.57 8.54 -2.73
N GLU A 356 32.55 9.85 -2.45
CA GLU A 356 32.12 10.40 -1.16
C GLU A 356 30.63 10.17 -0.87
N ALA A 357 29.76 10.24 -1.89
CA ALA A 357 28.34 9.90 -1.74
C ALA A 357 28.14 8.41 -1.47
N GLN A 358 28.87 7.53 -2.18
CA GLN A 358 28.86 6.09 -1.98
C GLN A 358 29.38 5.72 -0.58
N ASN A 359 30.48 6.31 -0.13
CA ASN A 359 31.02 6.10 1.22
C ASN A 359 30.05 6.54 2.32
N ARG A 360 29.40 7.71 2.17
CA ARG A 360 28.35 8.18 3.10
C ARG A 360 27.13 7.24 3.12
N MET A 361 26.76 6.64 1.99
CA MET A 361 25.70 5.63 1.91
C MET A 361 26.11 4.33 2.61
N ILE A 362 27.33 3.83 2.36
CA ILE A 362 27.89 2.62 2.98
C ILE A 362 27.96 2.79 4.50
N GLN A 363 28.47 3.90 5.01
CA GLN A 363 28.54 4.18 6.46
C GLN A 363 27.15 4.14 7.11
N LYS A 364 26.16 4.86 6.55
CA LYS A 364 24.78 4.86 7.10
C LYS A 364 24.11 3.49 7.03
N ALA A 365 24.34 2.74 5.95
CA ALA A 365 23.78 1.40 5.77
C ALA A 365 24.43 0.37 6.69
N ASN A 366 25.75 0.45 6.92
CA ASN A 366 26.52 -0.50 7.71
C ASN A 366 26.46 -0.21 9.23
N ALA A 367 26.19 1.02 9.66
CA ALA A 367 25.98 1.35 11.08
C ALA A 367 24.86 0.52 11.75
N HIS A 368 23.97 -0.09 10.97
CA HIS A 368 22.88 -0.95 11.43
C HIS A 368 23.02 -2.42 10.97
N ARG A 369 24.20 -2.83 10.51
CA ARG A 369 24.50 -4.18 10.02
C ARG A 369 25.68 -4.78 10.78
N ARG A 370 25.68 -6.10 10.90
CA ARG A 370 26.80 -6.88 11.43
C ARG A 370 27.39 -7.69 10.29
N ASP A 371 28.71 -7.64 10.13
CA ASP A 371 29.40 -8.55 9.22
C ASP A 371 29.36 -9.98 9.78
N PHE A 372 29.06 -10.93 8.91
CA PHE A 372 28.81 -12.32 9.25
C PHE A 372 28.89 -13.17 7.99
N SER A 373 29.28 -14.43 8.10
CA SER A 373 29.28 -15.37 6.98
C SER A 373 29.06 -16.80 7.45
N PHE A 374 28.65 -17.67 6.52
CA PHE A 374 28.49 -19.10 6.73
C PHE A 374 29.60 -19.86 6.00
N ALA A 375 30.00 -21.00 6.54
CA ALA A 375 30.87 -21.96 5.86
C ALA A 375 30.05 -22.89 4.95
N VAL A 376 30.71 -23.48 3.95
CA VAL A 376 30.13 -24.63 3.24
C VAL A 376 30.02 -25.80 4.22
N GLY A 377 28.82 -26.39 4.29
CA GLY A 377 28.48 -27.43 5.25
C GLY A 377 27.64 -26.95 6.44
N ASP A 378 27.55 -25.64 6.71
CA ASP A 378 26.73 -25.08 7.80
C ASP A 378 25.24 -25.43 7.66
N LEU A 379 24.57 -25.65 8.77
CA LEU A 379 23.11 -25.76 8.83
C LEU A 379 22.48 -24.38 9.08
N VAL A 380 21.59 -23.95 8.19
CA VAL A 380 20.94 -22.63 8.25
C VAL A 380 19.42 -22.73 8.12
N LEU A 381 18.73 -21.78 8.74
CA LEU A 381 17.29 -21.60 8.64
C LEU A 381 16.96 -20.44 7.69
N VAL A 382 15.99 -20.65 6.79
CA VAL A 382 15.62 -19.73 5.69
C VAL A 382 14.31 -19.01 5.98
N ARG A 383 14.32 -17.68 5.92
CA ARG A 383 13.10 -16.86 6.00
C ARG A 383 12.47 -16.65 4.62
N LEU A 384 11.44 -17.43 4.32
CA LEU A 384 10.56 -17.18 3.18
C LEU A 384 9.66 -15.96 3.48
N GLN A 385 9.37 -15.15 2.46
CA GLN A 385 8.36 -14.08 2.57
C GLN A 385 6.98 -14.60 2.10
N PRO A 386 5.89 -14.22 2.79
CA PRO A 386 4.54 -14.58 2.39
C PRO A 386 4.07 -13.72 1.21
N TYR A 387 3.13 -14.28 0.45
CA TYR A 387 2.51 -13.65 -0.71
C TYR A 387 1.80 -12.33 -0.38
N ARG A 388 1.76 -11.43 -1.37
CA ARG A 388 0.90 -10.25 -1.42
C ARG A 388 0.37 -10.05 -2.84
N GLN A 389 -0.63 -10.83 -3.20
CA GLN A 389 -1.65 -10.38 -4.17
C GLN A 389 -3.02 -10.52 -3.51
N SER A 390 -3.98 -9.72 -3.99
CA SER A 390 -5.20 -9.41 -3.22
C SER A 390 -6.37 -10.38 -3.45
N SER A 391 -6.27 -11.25 -4.44
CA SER A 391 -7.41 -11.95 -5.06
C SER A 391 -7.32 -13.49 -5.09
N VAL A 392 -6.39 -14.11 -4.36
CA VAL A 392 -6.38 -15.57 -4.15
C VAL A 392 -6.25 -15.90 -2.67
N ARG A 393 -7.10 -16.82 -2.21
CA ARG A 393 -7.39 -17.28 -0.83
C ARG A 393 -6.25 -17.07 0.20
N GLN A 394 -6.44 -16.15 1.15
CA GLN A 394 -5.52 -16.00 2.29
C GLN A 394 -5.71 -17.13 3.32
N HIS A 395 -4.70 -17.97 3.53
CA HIS A 395 -4.77 -19.04 4.54
C HIS A 395 -5.05 -18.48 5.96
N LYS A 396 -6.10 -19.00 6.62
CA LYS A 396 -6.61 -18.59 7.96
C LYS A 396 -5.54 -18.55 9.08
N HIS A 397 -4.36 -19.17 8.90
CA HIS A 397 -3.31 -19.30 9.93
C HIS A 397 -1.98 -18.57 9.66
N HIS A 398 -1.88 -17.70 8.65
CA HIS A 398 -0.61 -17.05 8.27
C HIS A 398 0.13 -16.32 9.42
N LYS A 399 -0.56 -15.79 10.44
CA LYS A 399 0.11 -15.16 11.61
C LYS A 399 0.83 -16.15 12.54
N LEU A 400 0.66 -17.46 12.35
CA LEU A 400 1.22 -18.55 13.15
C LEU A 400 2.12 -19.52 12.36
N SER A 401 2.33 -19.30 11.06
CA SER A 401 3.23 -20.15 10.26
C SER A 401 4.69 -20.02 10.70
N LYS A 402 5.49 -21.07 10.43
CA LYS A 402 6.94 -21.06 10.64
C LYS A 402 7.55 -19.90 9.83
N ARG A 403 8.11 -18.88 10.50
CA ARG A 403 8.77 -17.74 9.81
C ARG A 403 10.14 -18.08 9.22
N TYR A 404 10.68 -19.23 9.59
CA TYR A 404 11.98 -19.75 9.20
C TYR A 404 11.83 -21.25 8.96
N TYR A 405 12.35 -21.74 7.83
CA TYR A 405 12.24 -23.12 7.34
C TYR A 405 13.61 -23.80 7.31
N GLY A 406 13.63 -25.13 7.22
CA GLY A 406 14.84 -25.96 7.34
C GLY A 406 15.00 -26.58 8.74
N PRO A 407 16.24 -26.89 9.18
CA PRO A 407 17.50 -26.43 8.59
C PRO A 407 17.82 -27.07 7.23
N TYR A 408 18.51 -26.29 6.40
CA TYR A 408 19.08 -26.74 5.14
C TYR A 408 20.60 -26.54 5.18
N ARG A 409 21.35 -27.40 4.50
CA ARG A 409 22.82 -27.35 4.46
C ARG A 409 23.31 -26.36 3.42
N VAL A 410 24.29 -25.53 3.75
CA VAL A 410 25.00 -24.70 2.76
C VAL A 410 25.84 -25.60 1.86
N ILE A 411 25.51 -25.66 0.57
CA ILE A 411 26.30 -26.37 -0.45
C ILE A 411 27.42 -25.46 -0.98
N GLU A 412 27.12 -24.18 -1.20
CA GLU A 412 27.96 -23.28 -1.98
C GLU A 412 27.82 -21.84 -1.49
N ARG A 413 28.91 -21.08 -1.47
CA ARG A 413 28.88 -19.62 -1.21
C ARG A 413 29.00 -18.89 -2.55
N ILE A 414 27.91 -18.27 -2.99
CA ILE A 414 27.83 -17.55 -4.26
C ILE A 414 28.12 -16.07 -4.00
N GLY A 415 29.41 -15.72 -4.07
CA GLY A 415 29.91 -14.38 -3.78
C GLY A 415 29.85 -14.01 -2.28
N PRO A 416 29.97 -12.73 -1.92
CA PRO A 416 30.14 -12.33 -0.53
C PRO A 416 28.89 -12.54 0.33
N VAL A 417 27.69 -12.43 -0.24
CA VAL A 417 26.43 -12.28 0.51
C VAL A 417 25.31 -13.25 0.13
N ALA A 418 25.53 -14.21 -0.79
CA ALA A 418 24.53 -15.21 -1.15
C ALA A 418 25.05 -16.65 -0.99
N TYR A 419 24.14 -17.58 -0.68
CA TYR A 419 24.44 -18.97 -0.35
C TYR A 419 23.43 -19.90 -1.01
N LYS A 420 23.91 -21.00 -1.59
CA LYS A 420 23.13 -22.06 -2.19
C LYS A 420 22.90 -23.16 -1.16
N LEU A 421 21.64 -23.57 -1.00
CA LEU A 421 21.23 -24.49 0.06
C LEU A 421 20.74 -25.83 -0.52
N GLN A 422 20.93 -26.89 0.26
CA GLN A 422 20.39 -28.21 -0.02
C GLN A 422 18.90 -28.25 0.35
N LEU A 423 18.07 -27.86 -0.61
CA LEU A 423 16.61 -28.03 -0.56
C LEU A 423 16.23 -29.46 -1.02
N PRO A 424 15.03 -29.97 -0.67
CA PRO A 424 14.51 -31.23 -1.20
C PRO A 424 14.36 -31.22 -2.73
N SER A 425 14.40 -32.38 -3.37
CA SER A 425 14.26 -32.56 -4.83
C SER A 425 12.91 -32.07 -5.38
N GLU A 426 11.90 -32.00 -4.51
CA GLU A 426 10.52 -31.61 -4.79
C GLU A 426 10.32 -30.09 -4.68
N SER A 427 11.33 -29.37 -4.17
CA SER A 427 11.28 -27.92 -3.95
C SER A 427 11.35 -27.14 -5.26
N ARG A 428 10.22 -26.54 -5.66
CA ARG A 428 10.16 -25.55 -6.75
C ARG A 428 10.82 -24.21 -6.42
N ILE A 429 11.20 -23.97 -5.15
CA ILE A 429 11.89 -22.74 -4.71
C ILE A 429 13.36 -22.76 -5.14
N HIS A 430 13.82 -21.66 -5.75
CA HIS A 430 15.22 -21.49 -6.18
C HIS A 430 16.19 -21.60 -4.98
N PRO A 431 17.27 -22.41 -5.06
CA PRO A 431 18.08 -22.78 -3.88
C PRO A 431 19.06 -21.71 -3.38
N VAL A 432 19.16 -20.55 -4.03
CA VAL A 432 20.12 -19.48 -3.68
C VAL A 432 19.44 -18.36 -2.90
N PHE A 433 19.94 -18.07 -1.71
CA PHE A 433 19.37 -17.10 -0.77
C PHE A 433 20.42 -16.08 -0.30
N HIS A 434 19.98 -14.83 -0.10
CA HIS A 434 20.81 -13.76 0.44
C HIS A 434 20.95 -13.89 1.97
N ILE A 435 22.14 -13.60 2.51
CA ILE A 435 22.48 -13.78 3.93
C ILE A 435 21.49 -13.14 4.91
N ALA A 436 20.89 -12.00 4.55
CA ALA A 436 19.91 -11.30 5.39
C ALA A 436 18.57 -12.05 5.61
N VAL A 437 18.28 -13.11 4.84
CA VAL A 437 17.14 -14.01 5.10
C VAL A 437 17.55 -15.32 5.79
N LEU A 438 18.83 -15.51 6.10
CA LEU A 438 19.37 -16.71 6.75
C LEU A 438 19.61 -16.49 8.25
N LYS A 439 19.63 -17.59 9.01
CA LYS A 439 20.05 -17.61 10.42
C LYS A 439 20.79 -18.93 10.70
N PRO A 440 21.89 -18.95 11.47
CA PRO A 440 22.52 -20.20 11.90
C PRO A 440 21.53 -21.07 12.68
N PHE A 441 21.47 -22.36 12.32
CA PHE A 441 20.84 -23.37 13.15
C PHE A 441 21.73 -23.69 14.36
N ARG A 442 21.12 -24.05 15.50
CA ARG A 442 21.82 -24.49 16.71
C ARG A 442 20.99 -25.61 17.33
N GLY A 443 21.42 -26.85 17.12
CA GLY A 443 20.72 -28.08 17.49
C GLY A 443 21.50 -29.30 17.02
N SER A 444 21.04 -30.51 17.34
CA SER A 444 21.67 -31.77 16.96
C SER A 444 21.56 -32.04 15.45
N ASN A 445 22.48 -32.88 14.93
CA ASN A 445 22.73 -33.07 13.50
C ASN A 445 21.63 -33.81 12.71
N ASN A 446 20.48 -34.16 13.32
CA ASN A 446 19.37 -34.85 12.64
C ASN A 446 18.00 -34.38 13.17
N PRO A 447 17.55 -33.15 12.83
CA PRO A 447 16.18 -32.72 13.05
C PRO A 447 15.25 -33.22 11.92
N PRO A 448 13.95 -33.46 12.18
CA PRO A 448 13.01 -33.82 11.13
C PRO A 448 12.85 -32.67 10.12
N LEU A 449 12.86 -33.01 8.83
CA LEU A 449 12.52 -32.08 7.77
C LEU A 449 11.09 -31.54 7.95
N SER A 450 10.87 -30.32 7.49
CA SER A 450 9.55 -29.69 7.46
C SER A 450 9.20 -29.39 6.02
N ASP A 451 8.18 -30.06 5.51
CA ASP A 451 7.85 -30.03 4.09
C ASP A 451 7.41 -28.65 3.60
N LEU A 452 7.57 -28.44 2.30
CA LEU A 452 7.13 -27.26 1.57
C LEU A 452 5.76 -27.55 0.92
N PRO A 453 4.87 -26.55 0.74
CA PRO A 453 3.56 -26.75 0.10
C PRO A 453 3.69 -27.31 -1.32
N SER A 454 2.87 -28.31 -1.65
CA SER A 454 3.12 -29.23 -2.77
C SER A 454 2.80 -28.70 -4.17
N GLU A 455 2.03 -27.62 -4.29
CA GLU A 455 1.79 -26.95 -5.58
C GLU A 455 2.30 -25.52 -5.55
N SER A 456 2.81 -25.04 -6.70
CA SER A 456 3.24 -23.66 -6.81
C SER A 456 3.17 -23.09 -8.22
N LEU A 457 2.50 -21.95 -8.37
CA LEU A 457 2.77 -20.98 -9.42
C LEU A 457 3.62 -19.85 -8.80
N ASN A 458 4.76 -19.46 -9.40
CA ASN A 458 5.67 -18.44 -8.85
C ASN A 458 6.04 -18.61 -7.35
N ASN A 459 6.14 -19.86 -6.87
CA ASN A 459 6.36 -20.26 -5.47
C ASN A 459 5.15 -20.08 -4.51
N GLN A 460 3.89 -20.09 -4.98
CA GLN A 460 2.67 -20.11 -4.14
C GLN A 460 1.59 -21.13 -4.59
N PRO A 461 0.91 -21.84 -3.66
CA PRO A 461 -0.17 -22.79 -3.97
C PRO A 461 -1.50 -22.12 -4.39
N VAL A 462 -2.36 -22.90 -5.05
CA VAL A 462 -3.66 -22.49 -5.64
C VAL A 462 -4.69 -23.62 -5.43
N ASP A 463 -5.98 -23.29 -5.30
CA ASP A 463 -7.09 -24.26 -5.15
C ASP A 463 -7.84 -24.49 -6.50
N GLN A 464 -8.76 -25.46 -6.57
CA GLN A 464 -9.55 -25.77 -7.79
C GLN A 464 -11.08 -25.64 -7.55
N PRO A 465 -11.88 -25.14 -8.50
CA PRO A 465 -13.34 -25.14 -8.42
C PRO A 465 -13.93 -26.55 -8.61
N SER A 466 -15.21 -26.74 -8.24
CA SER A 466 -15.91 -28.02 -8.43
C SER A 466 -17.36 -27.92 -8.90
N ALA A 467 -18.12 -26.90 -8.52
CA ALA A 467 -19.51 -26.71 -8.97
C ALA A 467 -19.93 -25.23 -8.91
N ILE A 468 -20.99 -24.88 -9.63
CA ILE A 468 -21.70 -23.59 -9.49
C ILE A 468 -23.03 -23.88 -8.81
N LEU A 469 -23.37 -23.06 -7.81
CA LEU A 469 -24.59 -23.20 -7.04
C LEU A 469 -25.66 -22.20 -7.47
N GLU A 470 -25.25 -20.96 -7.79
CA GLU A 470 -26.13 -19.84 -8.13
C GLU A 470 -25.43 -18.86 -9.12
N ARG A 471 -26.22 -17.99 -9.76
CA ARG A 471 -25.78 -16.87 -10.60
C ARG A 471 -26.47 -15.58 -10.15
N ARG A 472 -25.80 -14.44 -10.29
CA ARG A 472 -26.40 -13.11 -10.05
C ARG A 472 -25.75 -12.03 -10.91
N THR A 473 -26.51 -10.98 -11.20
CA THR A 473 -26.00 -9.76 -11.86
C THR A 473 -26.05 -8.60 -10.88
N ILE A 474 -24.92 -7.92 -10.67
CA ILE A 474 -24.81 -6.79 -9.75
C ILE A 474 -24.24 -5.55 -10.43
N LEU A 475 -24.82 -4.37 -10.13
CA LEU A 475 -24.37 -3.09 -10.66
C LEU A 475 -23.18 -2.56 -9.86
N ILE A 476 -21.98 -2.64 -10.44
CA ILE A 476 -20.74 -2.10 -9.87
C ILE A 476 -20.38 -0.83 -10.64
N HIS A 477 -20.35 0.31 -9.96
CA HIS A 477 -20.13 1.64 -10.54
C HIS A 477 -21.04 1.97 -11.76
N GLY A 478 -22.29 1.48 -11.74
CA GLY A 478 -23.26 1.67 -12.82
C GLY A 478 -23.15 0.69 -13.99
N VAL A 479 -22.17 -0.23 -13.97
CA VAL A 479 -22.02 -1.29 -14.98
C VAL A 479 -22.49 -2.63 -14.39
N PRO A 480 -23.39 -3.37 -15.04
CA PRO A 480 -23.77 -4.70 -14.58
C PRO A 480 -22.61 -5.68 -14.77
N ARG A 481 -22.32 -6.50 -13.75
CA ARG A 481 -21.40 -7.63 -13.79
C ARG A 481 -22.11 -8.91 -13.36
N GLU A 482 -21.86 -10.00 -14.08
CA GLU A 482 -22.28 -11.33 -13.65
C GLU A 482 -21.28 -11.97 -12.69
N GLN A 483 -21.81 -12.63 -11.67
CA GLN A 483 -21.07 -13.46 -10.74
C GLN A 483 -21.68 -14.86 -10.65
N VAL A 484 -20.83 -15.83 -10.37
CA VAL A 484 -21.17 -17.24 -10.14
C VAL A 484 -20.77 -17.65 -8.72
N LEU A 485 -21.63 -18.39 -8.04
CA LEU A 485 -21.36 -18.92 -6.69
C LEU A 485 -20.62 -20.25 -6.83
N ILE A 486 -19.29 -20.20 -6.72
CA ILE A 486 -18.38 -21.33 -6.93
C ILE A 486 -18.20 -22.13 -5.65
N GLN A 487 -18.64 -23.39 -5.65
CA GLN A 487 -18.14 -24.39 -4.71
C GLN A 487 -16.73 -24.83 -5.12
N TRP A 488 -15.83 -24.91 -4.14
CA TRP A 488 -14.44 -25.31 -4.34
C TRP A 488 -14.22 -26.80 -4.02
N LYS A 489 -13.29 -27.43 -4.74
CA LYS A 489 -13.01 -28.86 -4.68
C LYS A 489 -12.52 -29.28 -3.28
N GLY A 490 -13.32 -30.09 -2.59
CA GLY A 490 -13.06 -30.51 -1.22
C GLY A 490 -13.55 -29.53 -0.14
N ALA A 491 -14.18 -28.42 -0.52
CA ALA A 491 -14.96 -27.58 0.37
C ALA A 491 -16.45 -27.94 0.27
N PRO A 492 -17.23 -27.85 1.37
CA PRO A 492 -18.67 -28.09 1.33
C PRO A 492 -19.40 -26.92 0.63
N PRO A 493 -20.67 -27.07 0.19
CA PRO A 493 -21.39 -26.05 -0.55
C PRO A 493 -21.52 -24.70 0.19
N ASP A 494 -21.54 -24.73 1.52
CA ASP A 494 -21.59 -23.56 2.41
C ASP A 494 -20.25 -22.80 2.56
N GLU A 495 -19.13 -23.34 2.03
CA GLU A 495 -17.89 -22.57 1.80
C GLU A 495 -17.73 -22.12 0.32
N ALA A 496 -18.81 -22.12 -0.49
CA ALA A 496 -18.79 -21.53 -1.83
C ALA A 496 -18.63 -20.00 -1.78
N SER A 497 -17.99 -19.42 -2.81
CA SER A 497 -17.77 -17.96 -2.93
C SER A 497 -18.31 -17.39 -4.23
N TRP A 498 -18.83 -16.16 -4.16
CA TRP A 498 -19.26 -15.39 -5.33
C TRP A 498 -18.05 -14.81 -6.05
N GLU A 499 -17.79 -15.28 -7.26
CA GLU A 499 -16.66 -14.88 -8.08
C GLU A 499 -17.15 -14.28 -9.41
N ASP A 500 -16.43 -13.28 -9.94
CA ASP A 500 -16.75 -12.69 -11.25
C ASP A 500 -16.57 -13.75 -12.36
N VAL A 501 -17.56 -13.84 -13.26
CA VAL A 501 -17.57 -14.80 -14.38
C VAL A 501 -16.28 -14.72 -15.20
N ASP A 502 -15.87 -13.50 -15.58
CA ASP A 502 -14.63 -13.23 -16.33
C ASP A 502 -13.38 -13.86 -15.67
N ILE A 503 -13.31 -13.82 -14.33
CA ILE A 503 -12.15 -14.30 -13.56
C ILE A 503 -12.15 -15.82 -13.51
N ILE A 504 -13.30 -16.46 -13.30
CA ILE A 504 -13.40 -17.92 -13.29
C ILE A 504 -13.14 -18.50 -14.67
N THR A 505 -13.70 -17.93 -15.74
CA THR A 505 -13.42 -18.38 -17.11
C THR A 505 -11.97 -18.17 -17.51
N ALA A 506 -11.31 -17.08 -17.07
CA ALA A 506 -9.89 -16.85 -17.35
C ALA A 506 -8.94 -17.77 -16.54
N CYS A 507 -9.25 -18.06 -15.27
CA CYS A 507 -8.40 -18.89 -14.42
C CYS A 507 -8.66 -20.40 -14.57
N TYR A 508 -9.87 -20.80 -14.94
CA TYR A 508 -10.32 -22.19 -15.05
C TYR A 508 -11.08 -22.43 -16.37
N PRO A 509 -10.46 -22.24 -17.54
CA PRO A 509 -11.15 -22.23 -18.85
C PRO A 509 -11.84 -23.55 -19.25
N ASN A 510 -11.57 -24.65 -18.53
CA ASN A 510 -12.19 -25.97 -18.76
C ASN A 510 -13.44 -26.19 -17.89
N PHE A 511 -13.97 -25.15 -17.23
CA PHE A 511 -15.09 -25.22 -16.29
C PHE A 511 -16.31 -24.48 -16.86
N HIS A 512 -17.29 -25.25 -17.36
CA HIS A 512 -18.47 -24.71 -18.04
C HIS A 512 -19.53 -24.21 -17.06
N LEU A 513 -20.25 -23.13 -17.43
CA LEU A 513 -21.00 -22.32 -16.48
C LEU A 513 -22.54 -22.51 -16.48
N GLU A 514 -23.10 -23.26 -17.43
CA GLU A 514 -24.55 -23.27 -17.70
C GLU A 514 -25.23 -24.54 -17.21
N ASP A 515 -26.03 -24.44 -16.14
CA ASP A 515 -27.25 -25.23 -16.00
C ASP A 515 -28.27 -24.64 -14.98
N LYS A 516 -29.57 -24.85 -15.26
CA LYS A 516 -30.76 -24.61 -14.41
C LYS A 516 -31.20 -23.17 -14.06
N VAL A 517 -32.54 -22.97 -14.09
CA VAL A 517 -33.28 -21.70 -13.92
C VAL A 517 -34.59 -21.96 -13.15
N ILE A 518 -35.05 -21.01 -12.33
CA ILE A 518 -36.39 -20.97 -11.69
C ILE A 518 -36.91 -19.50 -11.75
N LEU A 519 -38.23 -19.29 -11.77
CA LEU A 519 -38.93 -18.02 -12.05
C LEU A 519 -40.01 -17.66 -10.99
N GLU A 520 -40.76 -16.56 -11.25
CA GLU A 520 -41.92 -15.98 -10.51
C GLU A 520 -41.57 -15.01 -9.34
N GLY A 521 -42.27 -13.88 -9.10
CA GLY A 521 -43.46 -13.27 -9.74
C GLY A 521 -43.62 -11.75 -9.46
N GLU A 522 -44.71 -11.09 -9.89
CA GLU A 522 -44.79 -9.62 -10.16
C GLU A 522 -45.81 -8.78 -9.34
N GLY A 523 -45.70 -7.43 -9.40
CA GLY A 523 -46.78 -6.42 -9.15
C GLY A 523 -46.79 -5.71 -7.77
N SER A 524 -47.33 -4.48 -7.59
CA SER A 524 -47.88 -3.45 -8.50
C SER A 524 -47.99 -2.04 -7.81
N ASP A 525 -48.40 -0.98 -8.52
CA ASP A 525 -48.20 0.46 -8.21
C ASP A 525 -49.27 1.24 -7.40
N THR A 526 -48.91 2.41 -6.83
CA THR A 526 -49.80 3.61 -6.68
C THR A 526 -49.01 4.95 -6.48
N PRO A 527 -49.31 6.09 -7.20
CA PRO A 527 -48.55 7.37 -7.10
C PRO A 527 -49.40 8.63 -6.63
N PRO A 528 -49.20 9.92 -7.03
CA PRO A 528 -48.82 11.02 -6.10
C PRO A 528 -49.70 12.33 -6.08
N ILE A 529 -49.40 13.28 -5.16
CA ILE A 529 -49.97 14.67 -5.03
C ILE A 529 -49.21 15.44 -3.89
N SER A 530 -49.07 16.79 -3.72
CA SER A 530 -49.36 18.04 -4.49
C SER A 530 -48.51 19.26 -3.95
N GLU A 531 -48.78 20.49 -4.42
CA GLU A 531 -48.29 21.81 -3.89
C GLU A 531 -49.09 22.29 -2.65
N GLU A 532 -48.86 23.43 -1.94
CA GLU A 532 -48.02 24.65 -2.11
C GLU A 532 -47.30 25.01 -0.72
N ALA A 533 -46.99 26.22 -0.17
CA ALA A 533 -47.25 27.65 -0.42
C ALA A 533 -46.19 28.63 0.22
N THR A 534 -46.39 29.96 0.10
CA THR A 534 -45.61 31.08 0.76
C THR A 534 -46.56 32.03 1.56
N PRO A 535 -46.18 33.00 2.46
CA PRO A 535 -45.12 34.05 2.36
C PRO A 535 -44.33 34.40 3.68
N GLY A 536 -43.54 35.49 3.66
CA GLY A 536 -42.65 35.99 4.76
C GLY A 536 -43.27 36.99 5.76
N PRO A 537 -42.45 37.71 6.57
CA PRO A 537 -42.11 39.11 6.22
C PRO A 537 -40.71 39.64 6.68
N ASN A 538 -40.52 40.96 6.52
CA ASN A 538 -39.28 41.77 6.57
C ASN A 538 -38.66 42.06 7.97
N HIS A 539 -37.36 42.35 7.99
CA HIS A 539 -36.67 43.61 8.44
C HIS A 539 -35.17 43.44 8.08
N GLU A 540 -34.45 44.34 7.39
CA GLU A 540 -34.12 45.77 7.58
C GLU A 540 -32.86 46.05 8.45
N ASN A 541 -32.06 47.02 7.97
CA ASN A 541 -30.92 47.71 8.60
C ASN A 541 -29.63 46.88 8.90
N GLU A 542 -28.41 47.42 8.81
CA GLU A 542 -27.96 48.73 8.30
C GLU A 542 -26.50 48.70 7.77
N ALA A 543 -26.03 49.87 7.29
CA ALA A 543 -24.71 50.14 6.71
C ALA A 543 -23.52 50.01 7.71
N ALA A 544 -22.24 50.08 7.32
CA ALA A 544 -21.65 50.58 6.06
C ALA A 544 -20.35 49.85 5.67
#